data_AF-A0A3M1N680-F1
#
_entry.id   AF-A0A3M1N680-F1
#
_cell.length_a   1.000
_cell.length_b   1.000
_cell.length_c   1.000
_cell.angle_alpha   90.00
_cell.angle_beta   90.00
_cell.angle_gamma   90.00
#
_symmetry.space_group_name_H-M   'P 1'
#
loop_
_entity.id
_entity.type
_entity.pdbx_description
1 polymer ?
#
loop_
_entity_poly.entity_id
_entity_poly.type
_entity_poly.pdbx_seq_one_letter_code
_entity_poly.pdbx_strand_id
1 'polypeptide(L)'
;MRGAPIQAVQQGVTMIHQELLNNPHAIETVYLSVITFADGAQQVAPLASVENFNPPTLRAEGQTALGAAITLLEQVMSRELIPNTEGRKGDYRPLVFLLTDGAPTDDWQPAVARFKQQHGNKIGAFVALGCGSNVNTETLHAITNDVLYMKDTTPDALKQFFRWVSSSIQKTSQRIGARPEESGLDAPPLPPVMKWDRST
;
A
#
# COMPACT_ATOMS: atom_id res chain seq x y z
N MET A 1 5.26 -7.58 13.56
CA MET A 1 5.32 -8.72 12.60
C MET A 1 6.70 -9.41 12.61
N ARG A 2 7.01 -10.38 13.48
CA ARG A 2 8.34 -11.08 13.49
C ARG A 2 8.22 -12.52 13.02
N GLY A 3 9.27 -13.08 12.41
CA GLY A 3 9.32 -14.50 12.00
C GLY A 3 8.52 -14.80 10.73
N ALA A 4 7.63 -15.80 10.77
CA ALA A 4 6.89 -16.26 9.58
C ALA A 4 6.04 -15.15 8.89
N PRO A 5 5.37 -14.24 9.62
CA PRO A 5 4.67 -13.09 9.02
C PRO A 5 5.53 -12.21 8.11
N ILE A 6 6.73 -11.77 8.54
CA ILE A 6 7.56 -10.88 7.72
C ILE A 6 8.12 -11.61 6.49
N GLN A 7 8.42 -12.90 6.62
CA GLN A 7 8.81 -13.74 5.48
C GLN A 7 7.66 -13.90 4.48
N ALA A 8 6.42 -14.01 4.94
CA ALA A 8 5.26 -14.07 4.07
C ALA A 8 4.99 -12.73 3.36
N VAL A 9 5.22 -11.60 4.02
CA VAL A 9 5.20 -10.27 3.37
C VAL A 9 6.28 -10.18 2.29
N GLN A 10 7.52 -10.58 2.60
CA GLN A 10 8.61 -10.63 1.63
C GLN A 10 8.22 -11.45 0.39
N GLN A 11 7.73 -12.68 0.60
CA GLN A 11 7.28 -13.55 -0.48
C GLN A 11 6.12 -12.93 -1.27
N GLY A 12 5.23 -12.23 -0.59
CA GLY A 12 4.13 -11.50 -1.20
C GLY A 12 4.56 -10.39 -2.15
N VAL A 13 5.53 -9.58 -1.74
CA VAL A 13 6.10 -8.51 -2.59
C VAL A 13 6.78 -9.13 -3.81
N THR A 14 7.55 -10.21 -3.64
CA THR A 14 8.16 -10.94 -4.76
C THR A 14 7.10 -11.52 -5.70
N MET A 15 6.00 -12.07 -5.16
CA MET A 15 4.89 -12.60 -5.95
C MET A 15 4.20 -11.52 -6.78
N ILE A 16 3.89 -10.36 -6.17
CA ILE A 16 3.31 -9.22 -6.91
C ILE A 16 4.22 -8.84 -8.08
N HIS A 17 5.52 -8.70 -7.82
CA HIS A 17 6.48 -8.32 -8.86
C HIS A 17 6.49 -9.33 -10.03
N GLN A 18 6.52 -10.64 -9.72
CA GLN A 18 6.46 -11.70 -10.73
C GLN A 18 5.15 -11.71 -11.51
N GLU A 19 4.00 -11.51 -10.86
CA GLU A 19 2.71 -11.45 -11.53
C GLU A 19 2.58 -10.23 -12.45
N LEU A 20 3.18 -9.09 -12.06
CA LEU A 20 3.22 -7.89 -12.89
C LEU A 20 4.18 -8.06 -14.09
N LEU A 21 5.33 -8.71 -13.90
CA LEU A 21 6.26 -9.04 -15.00
C LEU A 21 5.64 -9.96 -16.06
N ASN A 22 4.64 -10.77 -15.69
CA ASN A 22 3.93 -11.64 -16.63
C ASN A 22 2.72 -10.96 -17.31
N ASN A 23 2.46 -9.68 -17.02
CA ASN A 23 1.36 -8.92 -17.58
C ASN A 23 1.89 -7.78 -18.47
N PRO A 24 1.77 -7.87 -19.81
CA PRO A 24 2.31 -6.88 -20.74
C PRO A 24 1.84 -5.45 -20.46
N HIS A 25 0.55 -5.26 -20.12
CA HIS A 25 0.03 -3.94 -19.79
C HIS A 25 0.63 -3.40 -18.49
N ALA A 26 0.83 -4.26 -17.49
CA ALA A 26 1.39 -3.84 -16.21
C ALA A 26 2.87 -3.43 -16.34
N ILE A 27 3.65 -4.15 -17.15
CA ILE A 27 5.05 -3.82 -17.45
C ILE A 27 5.18 -2.37 -17.95
N GLU A 28 4.29 -1.96 -18.86
CA GLU A 28 4.34 -0.64 -19.50
C GLU A 28 3.80 0.49 -18.60
N THR A 29 2.98 0.17 -17.60
CA THR A 29 2.16 1.18 -16.90
C THR A 29 2.32 1.24 -15.40
N VAL A 30 2.87 0.19 -14.76
CA VAL A 30 2.95 0.07 -13.30
C VAL A 30 4.35 0.43 -12.81
N TYR A 31 4.37 1.19 -11.71
CA TYR A 31 5.57 1.49 -10.94
C TYR A 31 5.37 1.03 -9.50
N LEU A 32 6.44 0.55 -8.87
CA LEU A 32 6.44 0.01 -7.53
C LEU A 32 7.45 0.75 -6.65
N SER A 33 7.06 1.02 -5.40
CA SER A 33 7.90 1.64 -4.37
C SER A 33 7.61 0.94 -3.04
N VAL A 34 8.62 0.78 -2.19
CA VAL A 34 8.47 0.10 -0.89
C VAL A 34 9.05 0.96 0.22
N ILE A 35 8.20 1.28 1.20
CA ILE A 35 8.58 1.94 2.45
C ILE A 35 8.42 0.93 3.58
N THR A 36 9.46 0.81 4.41
CA THR A 36 9.42 0.08 5.67
C THR A 36 9.49 1.06 6.82
N PHE A 37 8.85 0.75 7.93
CA PHE A 37 8.92 1.56 9.13
C PHE A 37 8.97 0.69 10.39
N ALA A 38 9.72 1.17 11.36
CA ALA A 38 10.04 0.53 12.63
C ALA A 38 10.30 1.63 13.68
N ASP A 39 11.54 1.84 14.13
CA ASP A 39 11.92 2.99 14.98
C ASP A 39 11.94 4.32 14.20
N GLY A 40 11.95 4.24 12.87
CA GLY A 40 11.79 5.34 11.92
C GLY A 40 11.24 4.79 10.60
N ALA A 41 11.21 5.60 9.55
CA ALA A 41 10.74 5.17 8.23
C ALA A 41 11.84 5.31 7.17
N GLN A 42 11.90 4.35 6.25
CA GLN A 42 12.84 4.34 5.14
C GLN A 42 12.19 3.79 3.87
N GLN A 43 12.49 4.44 2.74
CA GLN A 43 12.19 3.90 1.42
C GLN A 43 13.30 2.91 1.05
N VAL A 44 12.96 1.62 1.06
CA VAL A 44 13.91 0.53 0.81
C VAL A 44 13.93 0.11 -0.67
N ALA A 45 12.92 0.51 -1.44
CA ALA A 45 12.94 0.46 -2.89
C ALA A 45 12.32 1.76 -3.43
N PRO A 46 13.05 2.55 -4.26
CA PRO A 46 12.52 3.75 -4.90
C PRO A 46 11.41 3.41 -5.89
N LEU A 47 10.58 4.39 -6.26
CA LEU A 47 9.60 4.21 -7.33
C LEU A 47 10.29 3.85 -8.64
N ALA A 48 10.08 2.63 -9.11
CA ALA A 48 10.70 2.09 -10.31
C ALA A 48 9.66 1.35 -11.16
N SER A 49 9.88 1.31 -12.48
CA SER A 49 9.07 0.47 -13.37
C SER A 49 9.18 -0.99 -12.98
N VAL A 50 8.19 -1.81 -13.34
CA VAL A 50 8.18 -3.25 -13.02
C VAL A 50 9.49 -3.94 -13.43
N GLU A 51 10.07 -3.59 -14.58
CA GLU A 51 11.32 -4.18 -15.08
C GLU A 51 12.55 -3.81 -14.23
N ASN A 52 12.58 -2.60 -13.69
CA ASN A 52 13.71 -2.08 -12.92
C ASN A 52 13.51 -2.25 -11.40
N PHE A 53 12.33 -2.68 -10.97
CA PHE A 53 12.03 -2.94 -9.58
C PHE A 53 12.74 -4.20 -9.11
N ASN A 54 13.51 -4.09 -8.03
CA ASN A 54 14.11 -5.24 -7.36
C ASN A 54 13.49 -5.38 -5.96
N PRO A 55 12.74 -6.47 -5.66
CA PRO A 55 12.12 -6.67 -4.36
C PRO A 55 13.15 -6.58 -3.22
N PRO A 56 12.98 -5.65 -2.27
CA PRO A 56 13.95 -5.46 -1.19
C PRO A 56 13.88 -6.63 -0.21
N THR A 57 14.95 -6.86 0.55
CA THR A 57 14.90 -7.73 1.72
C THR A 57 14.25 -7.00 2.89
N LEU A 58 13.15 -7.53 3.40
CA LEU A 58 12.36 -6.97 4.49
C LEU A 58 12.79 -7.57 5.83
N ARG A 59 12.95 -6.69 6.81
CA ARG A 59 13.21 -7.05 8.21
C ARG A 59 12.21 -6.33 9.08
N ALA A 60 11.78 -7.00 10.14
CA ALA A 60 10.83 -6.44 11.10
C ALA A 60 11.44 -6.49 12.49
N GLU A 61 12.07 -5.37 12.85
CA GLU A 61 12.73 -5.12 14.11
C GLU A 61 12.29 -3.75 14.62
N GLY A 62 12.51 -3.42 15.88
CA GLY A 62 12.13 -2.12 16.44
C GLY A 62 10.64 -1.95 16.76
N GLN A 63 10.24 -0.67 16.87
CA GLN A 63 8.92 -0.16 17.26
C GLN A 63 8.01 0.07 16.02
N THR A 64 7.02 0.96 16.10
CA THR A 64 6.07 1.27 15.01
C THR A 64 5.92 2.79 14.89
N ALA A 65 6.85 3.43 14.19
CA ALA A 65 6.88 4.87 13.92
C ALA A 65 5.98 5.21 12.72
N LEU A 66 4.67 5.20 12.94
CA LEU A 66 3.66 5.38 11.91
C LEU A 66 3.60 6.82 11.40
N GLY A 67 3.74 7.80 12.29
CA GLY A 67 3.80 9.22 11.92
C GLY A 67 4.98 9.51 11.00
N ALA A 68 6.15 8.91 11.30
CA ALA A 68 7.31 8.95 10.42
C ALA A 68 7.02 8.30 9.05
N ALA A 69 6.33 7.16 9.02
CA ALA A 69 5.98 6.46 7.78
C ALA A 69 5.06 7.28 6.86
N ILE A 70 4.01 7.88 7.42
CA ILE A 70 3.08 8.74 6.67
C ILE A 70 3.78 10.00 6.18
N THR A 71 4.65 10.60 6.99
CA THR A 71 5.45 11.76 6.58
C THR A 71 6.40 11.41 5.44
N LEU A 72 7.05 10.24 5.49
CA LEU A 72 7.92 9.79 4.41
C LEU A 72 7.12 9.48 3.14
N LEU A 73 5.94 8.87 3.25
CA LEU A 73 5.05 8.62 2.11
C LEU A 73 4.69 9.93 1.38
N GLU A 74 4.32 10.97 2.13
CA GLU A 74 4.04 12.31 1.59
C GLU A 74 5.24 12.88 0.81
N GLN A 75 6.45 12.79 1.39
CA GLN A 75 7.69 13.27 0.77
C GLN A 75 8.04 12.48 -0.49
N VAL A 76 7.91 11.16 -0.45
CA VAL A 76 8.16 10.26 -1.58
C VAL A 76 7.19 10.57 -2.71
N MET A 77 5.89 10.66 -2.42
CA MET A 77 4.88 10.99 -3.42
C MET A 77 5.13 12.36 -4.06
N SER A 78 5.47 13.37 -3.26
CA SER A 78 5.74 14.71 -3.77
C SER A 78 7.01 14.79 -4.61
N ARG A 79 7.99 13.92 -4.36
CA ARG A 79 9.27 13.87 -5.09
C ARG A 79 9.20 13.04 -6.36
N GLU A 80 8.46 11.93 -6.34
CA GLU A 80 8.54 10.88 -7.36
C GLU A 80 7.33 10.86 -8.30
N LEU A 81 6.17 11.42 -7.89
CA LEU A 81 4.99 11.48 -8.75
C LEU A 81 4.95 12.78 -9.56
N ILE A 82 4.65 12.65 -10.84
CA ILE A 82 4.47 13.76 -11.77
C ILE A 82 3.02 14.25 -11.66
N PRO A 83 2.77 15.49 -11.21
CA PRO A 83 1.41 16.02 -11.12
C PRO A 83 0.81 16.26 -12.50
N ASN A 84 -0.52 16.17 -12.59
CA ASN A 84 -1.25 16.65 -13.76
C ASN A 84 -1.19 18.18 -13.82
N THR A 85 -0.84 18.73 -14.98
CA THR A 85 -0.85 20.19 -15.24
C THR A 85 -1.76 20.52 -16.42
N GLU A 86 -2.10 21.80 -16.58
CA GLU A 86 -2.79 22.25 -17.78
C GLU A 86 -1.94 21.93 -19.01
N GLY A 87 -2.50 21.14 -19.93
CA GLY A 87 -1.83 20.72 -21.16
C GLY A 87 -0.92 19.49 -21.06
N ARG A 88 -0.68 18.91 -19.87
CA ARG A 88 0.12 17.69 -19.71
C ARG A 88 -0.47 16.75 -18.66
N LYS A 89 -0.80 15.53 -19.09
CA LYS A 89 -1.15 14.44 -18.17
C LYS A 89 0.12 14.02 -17.41
N GLY A 90 0.00 14.01 -16.08
CA GLY A 90 0.98 13.43 -15.17
C GLY A 90 0.62 11.98 -14.84
N ASP A 91 1.09 11.51 -13.70
CA ASP A 91 0.85 10.16 -13.24
C ASP A 91 -0.61 9.96 -12.81
N TYR A 92 -1.03 8.71 -12.86
CA TYR A 92 -2.30 8.28 -12.28
C TYR A 92 -2.25 8.38 -10.76
N ARG A 93 -3.42 8.51 -10.14
CA ARG A 93 -3.51 8.55 -8.67
C ARG A 93 -2.97 7.24 -8.10
N PRO A 94 -2.02 7.28 -7.13
CA PRO A 94 -1.38 6.09 -6.62
C PRO A 94 -2.34 5.23 -5.79
N LEU A 95 -2.02 3.94 -5.73
CA LEU A 95 -2.62 2.98 -4.82
C LEU A 95 -1.65 2.74 -3.66
N VAL A 96 -2.09 2.97 -2.43
CA VAL A 96 -1.28 2.80 -1.22
C VAL A 96 -1.80 1.62 -0.43
N PHE A 97 -0.92 0.68 -0.10
CA PHE A 97 -1.21 -0.47 0.75
C PHE A 97 -0.37 -0.40 2.01
N LEU A 98 -1.01 -0.23 3.17
CA LEU A 98 -0.36 -0.16 4.48
C LEU A 98 -0.57 -1.48 5.22
N LEU A 99 0.51 -2.12 5.67
CA LEU A 99 0.45 -3.34 6.49
C LEU A 99 1.01 -3.01 7.87
N THR A 100 0.18 -3.15 8.91
CA THR A 100 0.58 -2.84 10.30
C THR A 100 -0.36 -3.52 11.30
N ASP A 101 0.06 -3.63 12.56
CA ASP A 101 -0.80 -4.00 13.70
C ASP A 101 -1.52 -2.78 14.30
N GLY A 102 -1.26 -1.56 13.81
CA GLY A 102 -2.01 -0.36 14.20
C GLY A 102 -1.65 0.18 15.59
N ALA A 103 -0.57 -0.28 16.21
CA ALA A 103 -0.09 0.18 17.52
C ALA A 103 1.10 1.15 17.37
N PRO A 104 0.87 2.41 16.93
CA PRO A 104 1.94 3.37 16.72
C PRO A 104 2.58 3.79 18.05
N THR A 105 3.85 4.17 17.95
CA THR A 105 4.71 4.48 19.10
C THR A 105 5.22 5.93 19.08
N ASP A 106 4.85 6.68 18.04
CA ASP A 106 5.13 8.08 17.81
C ASP A 106 3.84 8.93 17.75
N ASP A 107 3.99 10.26 17.72
CA ASP A 107 2.87 11.19 17.54
C ASP A 107 2.44 11.24 16.06
N TRP A 108 1.54 10.33 15.69
CA TRP A 108 1.17 10.06 14.30
C TRP A 108 -0.02 10.90 13.81
N GLN A 109 -0.89 11.34 14.71
CA GLN A 109 -2.13 12.05 14.36
C GLN A 109 -1.87 13.32 13.54
N PRO A 110 -0.89 14.19 13.87
CA PRO A 110 -0.59 15.37 13.08
C PRO A 110 -0.14 15.03 11.66
N ALA A 111 0.66 13.97 11.49
CA ALA A 111 1.11 13.53 10.17
C ALA A 111 -0.06 13.02 9.32
N VAL A 112 -0.98 12.25 9.91
CA VAL A 112 -2.18 11.76 9.22
C VAL A 112 -3.13 12.89 8.85
N ALA A 113 -3.36 13.85 9.76
CA ALA A 113 -4.20 15.02 9.48
C ALA A 113 -3.65 15.84 8.31
N ARG A 114 -2.34 16.13 8.33
CA ARG A 114 -1.65 16.83 7.23
C ARG A 114 -1.75 16.07 5.92
N PHE A 115 -1.48 14.76 5.94
CA PHE A 115 -1.55 13.91 4.76
C PHE A 115 -2.95 13.90 4.14
N LYS A 116 -4.00 13.73 4.94
CA LYS A 116 -5.39 13.78 4.47
C LYS A 116 -5.72 15.12 3.82
N GLN A 117 -5.32 16.23 4.45
CA GLN A 117 -5.57 17.57 3.92
C GLN A 117 -4.87 17.81 2.58
N GLN A 118 -3.62 17.38 2.44
CA GLN A 118 -2.80 17.71 1.27
C GLN A 118 -2.90 16.70 0.12
N HIS A 119 -3.17 15.43 0.43
CA HIS A 119 -3.06 14.30 -0.50
C HIS A 119 -4.31 13.41 -0.55
N GLY A 120 -5.31 13.60 0.31
CA GLY A 120 -6.51 12.76 0.33
C GLY A 120 -7.21 12.64 -1.03
N ASN A 121 -7.34 13.76 -1.76
CA ASN A 121 -7.96 13.77 -3.09
C ASN A 121 -7.01 13.37 -4.24
N LYS A 122 -5.73 13.12 -3.93
CA LYS A 122 -4.69 12.77 -4.90
C LYS A 122 -4.43 11.26 -4.95
N ILE A 123 -4.98 10.49 -4.01
CA ILE A 123 -4.81 9.04 -3.91
C ILE A 123 -6.01 8.34 -4.55
N GLY A 124 -5.74 7.26 -5.28
CA GLY A 124 -6.77 6.46 -5.94
C GLY A 124 -7.41 5.48 -4.97
N ALA A 125 -6.59 4.87 -4.11
CA ALA A 125 -7.03 4.13 -2.94
C ALA A 125 -5.92 4.07 -1.88
N PHE A 126 -6.32 4.07 -0.62
CA PHE A 126 -5.43 3.81 0.51
C PHE A 126 -6.03 2.64 1.29
N VAL A 127 -5.47 1.45 1.16
CA VAL A 127 -5.96 0.24 1.85
C VAL A 127 -5.06 -0.06 3.04
N ALA A 128 -5.62 -0.14 4.24
CA ALA A 128 -4.90 -0.52 5.45
C ALA A 128 -5.24 -1.96 5.83
N LEU A 129 -4.24 -2.85 5.86
CA LEU A 129 -4.35 -4.22 6.35
C LEU A 129 -3.88 -4.31 7.80
N GLY A 130 -4.84 -4.45 8.70
CA GLY A 130 -4.61 -4.80 10.10
C GLY A 130 -4.20 -6.26 10.26
N CYS A 131 -2.98 -6.48 10.72
CA CYS A 131 -2.41 -7.82 10.89
C CYS A 131 -2.33 -8.24 12.37
N GLY A 132 -3.03 -9.30 12.75
CA GLY A 132 -2.90 -9.96 14.05
C GLY A 132 -4.13 -9.81 14.94
N SER A 133 -4.06 -10.38 16.15
CA SER A 133 -5.22 -10.47 17.06
C SER A 133 -5.54 -9.17 17.81
N ASN A 134 -4.56 -8.28 17.95
CA ASN A 134 -4.65 -7.07 18.77
C ASN A 134 -4.50 -5.81 17.92
N VAL A 135 -5.07 -5.83 16.71
CA VAL A 135 -5.01 -4.66 15.83
C VAL A 135 -5.84 -3.54 16.43
N ASN A 136 -5.25 -2.35 16.52
CA ASN A 136 -6.00 -1.15 16.83
C ASN A 136 -6.63 -0.59 15.54
N THR A 137 -7.91 -0.92 15.34
CA THR A 137 -8.66 -0.53 14.14
C THR A 137 -9.00 0.95 14.13
N GLU A 138 -9.13 1.61 15.29
CA GLU A 138 -9.35 3.06 15.38
C GLU A 138 -8.20 3.83 14.73
N THR A 139 -6.95 3.41 14.98
CA THR A 139 -5.77 3.99 14.32
C THR A 139 -5.86 3.84 12.80
N LEU A 140 -6.27 2.66 12.30
CA LEU A 140 -6.37 2.42 10.86
C LEU A 140 -7.48 3.24 10.21
N HIS A 141 -8.63 3.34 10.87
CA HIS A 141 -9.76 4.17 10.43
C HIS A 141 -9.44 5.66 10.43
N ALA A 142 -8.59 6.10 11.36
CA ALA A 142 -8.09 7.46 11.35
C ALA A 142 -7.22 7.76 10.12
N ILE A 143 -6.67 6.75 9.43
CA ILE A 143 -5.89 6.90 8.18
C ILE A 143 -6.80 6.77 6.95
N THR A 144 -7.61 5.72 6.88
CA THR A 144 -8.43 5.40 5.71
C THR A 144 -9.74 4.70 6.07
N ASN A 145 -10.75 4.83 5.21
CA ASN A 145 -12.00 4.08 5.34
C ASN A 145 -11.87 2.64 4.83
N ASP A 146 -10.88 2.36 3.98
CA ASP A 146 -10.64 1.04 3.41
C ASP A 146 -9.73 0.22 4.33
N VAL A 147 -10.30 -0.29 5.42
CA VAL A 147 -9.59 -1.14 6.39
C VAL A 147 -9.94 -2.61 6.16
N LEU A 148 -8.91 -3.43 5.97
CA LEU A 148 -9.01 -4.88 5.94
C LEU A 148 -8.46 -5.45 7.24
N TYR A 149 -9.18 -6.39 7.83
CA TYR A 149 -8.71 -7.09 9.01
C TYR A 149 -8.37 -8.54 8.70
N MET A 150 -7.20 -8.96 9.18
CA MET A 150 -6.72 -10.34 9.11
C MET A 150 -6.28 -10.80 10.50
N LYS A 151 -7.18 -11.54 11.15
CA LYS A 151 -7.01 -12.05 12.52
C LYS A 151 -5.75 -12.89 12.68
N ASP A 152 -5.55 -13.84 11.77
CA ASP A 152 -4.39 -14.73 11.78
C ASP A 152 -3.46 -14.36 10.64
N THR A 153 -2.28 -13.82 10.98
CA THR A 153 -1.23 -13.46 10.01
C THR A 153 -0.47 -14.71 9.54
N THR A 154 -1.22 -15.71 9.07
CA THR A 154 -0.61 -16.92 8.50
C THR A 154 0.00 -16.61 7.14
N PRO A 155 1.05 -17.35 6.72
CA PRO A 155 1.61 -17.18 5.39
C PRO A 155 0.59 -17.35 4.27
N ASP A 156 -0.41 -18.22 4.45
CA ASP A 156 -1.45 -18.44 3.44
C ASP A 156 -2.41 -17.26 3.33
N ALA A 157 -2.86 -16.70 4.46
CA ALA A 157 -3.72 -15.53 4.46
C ALA A 157 -3.01 -14.31 3.83
N LEU A 158 -1.73 -14.09 4.14
CA LEU A 158 -0.93 -13.06 3.49
C LEU A 158 -0.78 -13.31 1.98
N LYS A 159 -0.53 -14.55 1.53
CA LYS A 159 -0.50 -14.87 0.09
C LYS A 159 -1.82 -14.55 -0.60
N GLN A 160 -2.96 -14.86 0.02
CA GLN A 160 -4.27 -14.50 -0.51
C GLN A 160 -4.45 -12.98 -0.61
N PHE A 161 -3.92 -12.21 0.34
CA PHE A 161 -3.93 -10.73 0.30
C PHE A 161 -3.12 -10.23 -0.90
N PHE A 162 -1.90 -10.71 -1.06
CA PHE A 162 -1.02 -10.24 -2.14
C PHE A 162 -1.54 -10.63 -3.52
N ARG A 163 -2.18 -11.80 -3.67
CA ARG A 163 -2.92 -12.15 -4.89
C ARG A 163 -4.06 -11.19 -5.17
N TRP A 164 -4.81 -10.81 -4.14
CA TRP A 164 -5.88 -9.82 -4.28
C TRP A 164 -5.33 -8.43 -4.67
N VAL A 165 -4.24 -7.99 -4.03
CA VAL A 165 -3.54 -6.73 -4.38
C VAL A 165 -3.06 -6.77 -5.83
N SER A 166 -2.34 -7.81 -6.23
CA SER A 166 -1.83 -7.97 -7.59
C SER A 166 -2.96 -7.96 -8.62
N SER A 167 -4.03 -8.72 -8.39
CA SER A 167 -5.21 -8.73 -9.26
C SER A 167 -5.88 -7.35 -9.34
N SER A 168 -5.88 -6.60 -8.24
CA SER A 168 -6.44 -5.23 -8.21
C SER A 168 -5.58 -4.26 -9.00
N ILE A 169 -4.25 -4.36 -8.91
CA ILE A 169 -3.29 -3.58 -9.69
C ILE A 169 -3.48 -3.90 -11.18
N GLN A 170 -3.53 -5.18 -11.56
CA GLN A 170 -3.69 -5.60 -12.95
C GLN A 170 -5.01 -5.13 -13.58
N LYS A 171 -6.11 -5.19 -12.83
CA LYS A 171 -7.41 -4.66 -13.30
C LYS A 171 -7.38 -3.14 -13.45
N THR A 172 -6.81 -2.46 -12.46
CA THR A 172 -6.68 -1.00 -12.50
C THR A 172 -5.76 -0.57 -13.65
N SER A 173 -4.69 -1.32 -13.94
CA SER A 173 -3.76 -1.02 -15.03
C SER A 173 -4.40 -1.16 -16.41
N GLN A 174 -5.38 -2.04 -16.57
CA GLN A 174 -6.15 -2.17 -17.82
C GLN A 174 -7.14 -1.02 -18.05
N ARG A 175 -7.46 -0.23 -17.00
CA ARG A 175 -8.33 0.95 -17.09
C ARG A 175 -7.57 2.24 -17.37
N ILE A 176 -6.24 2.19 -17.46
CA ILE A 176 -5.37 3.32 -17.78
C ILE A 176 -5.73 3.81 -19.19
N GLY A 177 -6.47 4.92 -19.25
CA GLY A 177 -7.07 5.46 -20.49
C GLY A 177 -8.56 5.82 -20.36
N ALA A 178 -9.26 5.28 -19.35
CA ALA A 178 -10.62 5.69 -18.97
C ALA A 178 -10.64 7.09 -18.31
N ARG A 179 -11.83 7.70 -18.14
CA ARG A 179 -11.95 9.08 -17.62
C ARG A 179 -11.28 9.20 -16.24
N PRO A 180 -10.57 10.32 -15.94
CA PRO A 180 -9.89 10.53 -14.66
C PRO A 180 -10.79 10.39 -13.42
N GLU A 181 -12.10 10.59 -13.59
CA GLU A 181 -13.12 10.52 -12.54
C GLU A 181 -13.40 9.08 -12.07
N GLU A 182 -12.94 8.07 -12.82
CA GLU A 182 -13.05 6.63 -12.48
C GLU A 182 -11.74 6.05 -11.89
N SER A 183 -10.82 6.91 -11.46
CA SER A 183 -9.51 6.52 -10.89
C SER A 183 -9.64 6.02 -9.45
N GLY A 184 -10.28 4.87 -9.26
CA GLY A 184 -10.35 4.13 -7.99
C GLY A 184 -9.81 2.71 -8.15
N LEU A 185 -9.57 2.03 -7.02
CA LEU A 185 -9.14 0.63 -7.01
C LEU A 185 -10.20 -0.27 -7.65
N ASP A 186 -9.89 -0.93 -8.77
CA ASP A 186 -10.74 -1.98 -9.34
C ASP A 186 -10.38 -3.35 -8.75
N ALA A 187 -10.88 -3.60 -7.54
CA ALA A 187 -10.57 -4.83 -6.82
C ALA A 187 -11.49 -6.01 -7.23
N PRO A 188 -10.95 -7.25 -7.38
CA PRO A 188 -11.78 -8.45 -7.39
C PRO A 188 -12.44 -8.68 -6.00
N PRO A 189 -13.39 -9.63 -5.90
CA PRO A 189 -13.95 -10.03 -4.62
C PRO A 189 -12.86 -10.36 -3.58
N LEU A 190 -13.07 -9.94 -2.34
CA LEU A 190 -12.11 -10.21 -1.26
C LEU A 190 -11.99 -11.72 -0.99
N PRO A 191 -10.79 -12.20 -0.63
CA PRO A 191 -10.62 -13.57 -0.14
C PRO A 191 -11.47 -13.83 1.13
N PRO A 192 -12.03 -15.04 1.33
CA PRO A 192 -12.90 -15.35 2.48
C PRO A 192 -12.25 -15.14 3.86
N VAL A 193 -10.92 -15.21 3.91
CA VAL A 193 -10.11 -15.00 5.13
C VAL A 193 -9.98 -13.53 5.53
N MET A 194 -10.45 -12.61 4.69
CA MET A 194 -10.41 -11.16 4.92
C MET A 194 -11.82 -10.59 4.99
N LYS A 195 -11.97 -9.55 5.78
CA LYS A 195 -13.21 -8.80 5.88
C LYS A 195 -12.89 -7.32 5.83
N TRP A 196 -13.72 -6.57 5.09
CA TRP A 196 -13.77 -5.13 5.26
C TRP A 196 -14.24 -4.84 6.67
N ASP A 197 -13.44 -4.08 7.40
CA ASP A 197 -13.89 -3.36 8.57
C ASP A 197 -14.29 -1.98 8.07
N ARG A 198 -15.59 -1.70 8.03
CA ARG A 198 -16.10 -0.38 7.62
C ARG A 198 -16.66 0.25 8.87
N SER A 199 -16.11 1.39 9.28
CA SER A 199 -16.73 2.21 10.32
C SER A 199 -18.12 2.60 9.83
N THR A 200 -19.16 2.09 10.50
CA THR A 200 -20.55 2.49 10.28
C THR A 200 -20.75 3.96 10.56
#